data_AF-A0A8B7D508-F1
#
_entry.id   AF-A0A8B7D508-F1
#
_cell.length_a   1.000
_cell.length_b   1.000
_cell.length_c   1.000
_cell.angle_alpha   90.00
_cell.angle_beta   90.00
_cell.angle_gamma   90.00
#
_symmetry.space_group_name_H-M   'P 1'
#
loop_
_entity.id
_entity.type
_entity.pdbx_description
1 polymer ?
#
loop_
_entity_poly.entity_id
_entity_poly.type
_entity_poly.pdbx_seq_one_letter_code
_entity_poly.pdbx_strand_id
1 'polypeptide(L)'
;MRPDILKLISDRLHHCFDYINFRMVCTPWRSAVPPKKFPPLLILPPEPDIGDLRFFDPADGVVHSLLLPEEARNKIFCGTSRGWLALMDEANQSTFLVNPFTPDRYLLPLTPQRVYFASHPRGAGSGHWISQRECISEIVMSASPNAGAECIVMARLRSCLQLVFCRLGDAVWTDVDTHYEVDGVAFCDGSFYALNRYGRILILELGPDGSVIFPQKKKKEA
;
A
#
# COMPACT_ATOMS: atom_id res chain seq x y z
N MET A 1 -31.25 12.63 12.80
CA MET A 1 -31.84 11.50 12.04
C MET A 1 -31.65 10.23 12.84
N ARG A 2 -32.65 9.36 12.95
CA ARG A 2 -32.55 8.16 13.79
C ARG A 2 -31.68 7.09 13.11
N PRO A 3 -30.88 6.30 13.85
CA PRO A 3 -29.96 5.30 13.27
C PRO A 3 -30.64 4.22 12.42
N ASP A 4 -31.88 3.84 12.77
CA ASP A 4 -32.70 2.88 12.01
C ASP A 4 -33.03 3.36 10.59
N ILE A 5 -33.34 4.65 10.43
CA ILE A 5 -33.58 5.25 9.12
C ILE A 5 -32.29 5.30 8.30
N LEU A 6 -31.17 5.67 8.93
CA LEU A 6 -29.87 5.69 8.26
C LEU A 6 -29.48 4.30 7.73
N LYS A 7 -29.75 3.25 8.51
CA LYS A 7 -29.52 1.88 8.08
C LYS A 7 -30.37 1.51 6.86
N LEU A 8 -31.67 1.81 6.89
CA LEU A 8 -32.59 1.56 5.77
C LEU A 8 -32.17 2.27 4.48
N ILE A 9 -31.64 3.49 4.58
CA ILE A 9 -31.10 4.21 3.42
C ILE A 9 -29.84 3.50 2.92
N SER A 10 -28.90 3.20 3.82
CA SER A 10 -27.63 2.58 3.47
C SER A 10 -27.77 1.21 2.80
N ASP A 11 -28.81 0.44 3.15
CA ASP A 11 -29.10 -0.87 2.55
C ASP A 11 -29.51 -0.74 1.07
N ARG A 12 -30.04 0.41 0.67
CA ARG A 12 -30.44 0.73 -0.71
C ARG A 12 -29.32 1.36 -1.54
N LEU A 13 -28.17 1.65 -0.94
CA LEU A 13 -27.00 2.16 -1.66
C LEU A 13 -26.18 0.98 -2.18
N HIS A 14 -26.33 0.72 -3.47
CA HIS A 14 -25.65 -0.38 -4.16
C HIS A 14 -24.29 0.02 -4.74
N HIS A 15 -24.10 1.31 -5.04
CA HIS A 15 -22.85 1.84 -5.57
C HIS A 15 -21.90 2.22 -4.42
N CYS A 16 -20.60 1.97 -4.60
CA CYS A 16 -19.62 2.17 -3.55
C CYS A 16 -19.45 3.64 -3.16
N PHE A 17 -19.48 4.56 -4.14
CA PHE A 17 -19.35 5.99 -3.89
C PHE A 17 -20.53 6.56 -3.13
N ASP A 18 -21.75 6.15 -3.44
CA ASP A 18 -22.92 6.60 -2.69
C ASP A 18 -22.81 6.18 -1.23
N TYR A 19 -22.36 4.95 -0.98
CA TYR A 19 -22.15 4.44 0.36
C TYR A 19 -21.02 5.15 1.11
N ILE A 20 -19.91 5.44 0.42
CA ILE A 20 -18.79 6.18 0.99
C ILE A 20 -19.22 7.62 1.29
N ASN A 21 -19.81 8.34 0.33
CA ASN A 21 -20.33 9.69 0.50
C ASN A 21 -21.35 9.76 1.64
N PHE A 22 -22.26 8.79 1.72
CA PHE A 22 -23.21 8.65 2.84
C PHE A 22 -22.47 8.55 4.20
N ARG A 23 -21.40 7.76 4.28
CA ARG A 23 -20.58 7.62 5.51
C ARG A 23 -19.64 8.80 5.75
N MET A 24 -19.47 9.71 4.79
CA MET A 24 -18.63 10.90 4.92
C MET A 24 -19.39 12.12 5.45
N VAL A 25 -20.73 12.11 5.47
CA VAL A 25 -21.56 13.26 5.89
C VAL A 25 -21.17 13.79 7.28
N CYS A 26 -21.18 12.92 8.30
CA CYS A 26 -20.74 13.25 9.66
C CYS A 26 -20.49 11.99 10.50
N THR A 27 -19.86 12.14 11.66
CA THR A 27 -19.54 11.02 12.57
C THR A 27 -20.77 10.18 12.95
N PRO A 28 -21.94 10.75 13.31
CA PRO A 28 -23.15 9.96 13.57
C PRO A 28 -23.60 9.08 12.40
N TRP A 29 -23.51 9.55 11.15
CA TRP A 29 -23.86 8.75 9.97
C TRP A 29 -22.85 7.63 9.74
N ARG A 30 -21.56 7.96 9.83
CA ARG A 30 -20.47 7.00 9.70
C ARG A 30 -20.56 5.86 10.71
N SER A 31 -20.92 6.18 11.96
CA SER A 31 -21.02 5.23 13.07
C SER A 31 -22.34 4.46 13.08
N ALA A 32 -23.41 4.98 12.46
CA ALA A 32 -24.70 4.30 12.39
C ALA A 32 -24.66 3.06 11.48
N VAL A 33 -23.72 3.00 10.52
CA VAL A 33 -23.63 1.92 9.53
C VAL A 33 -22.20 1.38 9.40
N PRO A 34 -22.00 0.05 9.40
CA PRO A 34 -20.67 -0.54 9.27
C PRO A 34 -20.08 -0.32 7.86
N PRO A 35 -18.77 -0.51 7.65
CA PRO A 35 -18.21 -0.59 6.30
C PRO A 35 -18.87 -1.73 5.51
N LYS A 36 -19.20 -1.48 4.23
CA LYS A 36 -19.77 -2.46 3.30
C LYS A 36 -18.70 -2.88 2.30
N LYS A 37 -18.71 -4.16 1.91
CA LYS A 37 -17.78 -4.68 0.89
C LYS A 37 -18.32 -4.37 -0.50
N PHE A 38 -17.45 -3.88 -1.36
CA PHE A 38 -17.72 -3.60 -2.77
C PHE A 38 -16.70 -4.32 -3.66
N PRO A 39 -16.99 -4.52 -4.95
CA PRO A 39 -16.00 -4.94 -5.92
C PRO A 39 -14.75 -4.03 -5.89
N PRO A 40 -13.58 -4.55 -6.28
CA PRO A 40 -12.37 -3.74 -6.34
C PRO A 40 -12.51 -2.66 -7.42
N LEU A 41 -12.15 -1.43 -7.06
CA LEU A 41 -11.98 -0.34 -8.01
C LEU A 41 -10.60 -0.44 -8.65
N LEU A 42 -10.54 -0.33 -9.98
CA LEU A 42 -9.28 -0.41 -10.72
C LEU A 42 -8.73 0.99 -10.94
N ILE A 43 -7.72 1.38 -10.18
CA ILE A 43 -7.05 2.67 -10.35
C ILE A 43 -6.35 2.70 -11.71
N LEU A 44 -6.65 3.74 -12.49
CA LEU A 44 -6.03 3.95 -13.78
C LEU A 44 -4.70 4.70 -13.61
N PRO A 45 -3.75 4.55 -14.55
CA PRO A 45 -2.52 5.32 -14.53
C PRO A 45 -2.81 6.82 -14.40
N PRO A 46 -2.10 7.54 -13.51
CA PRO A 46 -2.27 8.97 -13.37
C PRO A 46 -1.88 9.64 -14.68
N GLU A 47 -2.74 10.54 -15.16
CA GLU A 47 -2.38 11.42 -16.27
C GLU A 47 -1.57 12.59 -15.72
N PRO A 48 -0.43 12.95 -16.36
CA PRO A 48 0.28 14.16 -16.00
C PRO A 48 -0.71 15.33 -16.08
N ASP A 49 -0.68 16.22 -15.09
CA ASP A 49 -1.51 17.42 -14.95
C ASP A 49 -2.92 17.23 -14.37
N ILE A 50 -3.40 16.00 -14.21
CA ILE A 50 -4.71 15.74 -13.58
C ILE A 50 -4.52 15.42 -12.10
N GLY A 51 -4.92 16.34 -11.23
CA GLY A 51 -4.93 16.18 -9.77
C GLY A 51 -5.98 15.18 -9.25
N ASP A 52 -6.67 14.48 -10.15
CA ASP A 52 -7.72 13.52 -9.86
C ASP A 52 -7.19 12.08 -9.94
N LEU A 53 -7.59 11.28 -8.96
CA LEU A 53 -7.48 9.83 -9.02
C LEU A 53 -8.61 9.28 -9.89
N ARG A 54 -8.26 8.71 -11.05
CA ARG A 54 -9.22 8.01 -11.90
C ARG A 54 -9.24 6.53 -11.57
N PHE A 55 -10.42 5.95 -11.62
CA PHE A 55 -10.60 4.52 -11.43
C PHE A 55 -11.78 4.03 -12.28
N PHE A 56 -11.64 2.80 -12.75
CA PHE A 56 -12.70 2.06 -13.43
C PHE A 56 -13.46 1.23 -12.40
N ASP A 57 -14.78 1.35 -12.37
CA ASP A 57 -15.65 0.49 -11.58
C ASP A 57 -16.21 -0.65 -12.46
N PRO A 58 -15.81 -1.91 -12.22
CA PRO A 58 -16.36 -3.05 -12.96
C PRO A 58 -17.86 -3.27 -12.74
N ALA A 59 -18.46 -2.70 -11.68
CA ALA A 59 -19.87 -2.88 -11.35
C ALA A 59 -20.81 -2.12 -12.30
N ASP A 60 -20.41 -0.92 -12.75
CA ASP A 60 -21.18 -0.11 -13.70
C ASP A 60 -20.50 0.04 -15.06
N GLY A 61 -19.21 -0.32 -15.17
CA GLY A 61 -18.43 -0.24 -16.41
C GLY A 61 -17.96 1.18 -16.74
N VAL A 62 -17.93 2.09 -15.77
CA VAL A 62 -17.63 3.52 -15.97
C VAL A 62 -16.29 3.90 -15.34
N VAL A 63 -15.62 4.88 -15.95
CA VAL A 63 -14.46 5.55 -15.35
C VAL A 63 -14.95 6.77 -14.58
N HIS A 64 -14.60 6.79 -13.30
CA HIS A 64 -14.93 7.86 -12.38
C HIS A 64 -13.65 8.59 -11.94
N SER A 65 -13.80 9.83 -11.50
CA SER A 65 -12.71 10.68 -11.01
C SER A 65 -12.97 11.12 -9.58
N LEU A 66 -11.92 11.10 -8.77
CA LEU A 66 -11.92 11.61 -7.40
C LEU A 66 -10.79 12.61 -7.23
N LEU A 67 -11.15 13.85 -6.90
CA LEU A 67 -10.17 14.88 -6.61
C LEU A 67 -9.37 14.49 -5.36
N LEU A 68 -8.05 14.38 -5.49
CA LEU A 68 -7.20 14.09 -4.36
C LEU A 68 -7.03 15.32 -3.45
N PRO A 69 -6.79 15.11 -2.14
CA PRO A 69 -6.30 16.16 -1.26
C PRO A 69 -5.06 16.84 -1.86
N GLU A 70 -4.88 18.14 -1.64
CA GLU A 70 -3.81 18.93 -2.28
C GLU A 70 -2.42 18.34 -2.02
N GLU A 71 -2.20 17.81 -0.82
CA GLU A 71 -0.94 17.22 -0.39
C GLU A 71 -0.62 15.90 -1.12
N ALA A 72 -1.63 15.24 -1.68
CA ALA A 72 -1.52 14.00 -2.44
C ALA A 72 -1.42 14.24 -3.96
N ARG A 73 -1.65 15.47 -4.44
CA ARG A 73 -1.53 15.80 -5.86
C ARG A 73 -0.08 15.87 -6.30
N ASN A 74 0.18 15.50 -7.55
CA ASN A 74 1.51 15.54 -8.17
C ASN A 74 2.57 14.75 -7.40
N LYS A 75 2.17 13.61 -6.81
CA LYS A 75 3.07 12.68 -6.09
C LYS A 75 3.26 11.41 -6.88
N ILE A 76 4.40 10.75 -6.65
CA ILE A 76 4.70 9.46 -7.27
C ILE A 76 3.85 8.39 -6.59
N PHE A 77 3.14 7.61 -7.40
CA PHE A 77 2.35 6.50 -6.91
C PHE A 77 3.24 5.29 -6.58
N CYS A 78 3.20 4.84 -5.33
CA CYS A 78 3.98 3.69 -4.85
C CYS A 78 3.15 2.41 -4.67
N GLY A 79 1.82 2.51 -4.81
CA GLY A 79 0.90 1.37 -4.74
C GLY A 79 -0.34 1.66 -3.90
N THR A 80 -1.20 0.65 -3.76
CA THR A 80 -2.36 0.71 -2.87
C THR A 80 -2.45 -0.52 -2.00
N SER A 81 -3.07 -0.35 -0.83
CA SER A 81 -3.46 -1.48 -0.01
C SER A 81 -4.65 -1.09 0.86
N ARG A 82 -5.65 -1.98 0.96
CA ARG A 82 -6.80 -1.82 1.88
C ARG A 82 -7.51 -0.46 1.81
N GLY A 83 -7.63 0.11 0.60
CA GLY A 83 -8.28 1.41 0.35
C GLY A 83 -7.39 2.64 0.61
N TRP A 84 -6.10 2.45 0.90
CA TRP A 84 -5.12 3.52 1.07
C TRP A 84 -4.16 3.56 -0.11
N LEU A 85 -3.69 4.76 -0.43
CA LEU A 85 -2.66 5.03 -1.42
C LEU A 85 -1.33 5.28 -0.71
N ALA A 86 -0.26 4.65 -1.18
CA ALA A 86 1.09 5.05 -0.81
C ALA A 86 1.62 6.00 -1.88
N LEU A 87 2.05 7.18 -1.43
CA LEU A 87 2.54 8.25 -2.28
C LEU A 87 3.93 8.67 -1.81
N MET A 88 4.76 9.04 -2.77
CA MET A 88 6.10 9.57 -2.54
C MET A 88 6.19 10.99 -3.09
N ASP A 89 6.61 11.91 -2.24
CA ASP A 89 7.01 13.26 -2.61
C ASP A 89 8.51 13.25 -2.92
N GLU A 90 8.84 13.38 -4.19
CA GLU A 90 10.24 13.37 -4.65
C GLU A 90 11.02 14.59 -4.15
N ALA A 91 10.39 15.78 -4.11
CA ALA A 91 11.03 17.01 -3.69
C ALA A 91 11.44 16.96 -2.21
N ASN A 92 10.56 16.41 -1.37
CA ASN A 92 10.78 16.28 0.07
C ASN A 92 11.36 14.92 0.48
N GLN A 93 11.58 14.02 -0.48
CA GLN A 93 11.96 12.61 -0.26
C GLN A 93 11.09 11.88 0.76
N SER A 94 9.83 12.27 0.92
CA SER A 94 8.94 11.74 1.94
C SER A 94 7.98 10.72 1.35
N THR A 95 7.67 9.67 2.11
CA THR A 95 6.65 8.69 1.73
C THR A 95 5.53 8.72 2.76
N PHE A 96 4.28 8.62 2.31
CA PHE A 96 3.13 8.64 3.21
C PHE A 96 1.94 7.88 2.64
N LEU A 97 1.07 7.45 3.53
CA LEU A 97 -0.21 6.82 3.24
C LEU A 97 -1.31 7.88 3.31
N VAL A 98 -2.20 7.89 2.32
CA VAL A 98 -3.43 8.69 2.32
C VAL A 98 -4.65 7.82 2.05
N ASN A 99 -5.75 8.16 2.71
CA ASN A 99 -7.05 7.65 2.31
C ASN A 99 -7.68 8.69 1.37
N PRO A 100 -8.07 8.33 0.14
CA PRO A 100 -8.61 9.32 -0.79
C PRO A 100 -10.02 9.80 -0.39
N PHE A 101 -10.65 9.17 0.61
CA PHE A 101 -11.98 9.49 1.11
C PHE A 101 -11.98 10.05 2.54
N THR A 102 -10.84 10.15 3.22
CA THR A 102 -10.78 10.74 4.56
C THR A 102 -9.61 11.72 4.63
N PRO A 103 -9.62 12.69 5.56
CA PRO A 103 -8.47 13.56 5.74
C PRO A 103 -7.28 12.85 6.40
N ASP A 104 -7.38 11.54 6.65
CA ASP A 104 -6.38 10.78 7.39
C ASP A 104 -5.12 10.59 6.55
N ARG A 105 -3.97 10.82 7.18
CA ARG A 105 -2.65 10.67 6.59
C ARG A 105 -1.67 10.09 7.61
N TYR A 106 -0.80 9.20 7.14
CA TYR A 106 0.27 8.62 7.95
C TYR A 106 1.60 8.75 7.23
N LEU A 107 2.60 9.31 7.92
CA LEU A 107 3.96 9.34 7.39
C LEU A 107 4.60 7.96 7.51
N LEU A 108 5.37 7.58 6.50
CA LEU A 108 6.23 6.40 6.52
C LEU A 108 7.69 6.84 6.69
N PRO A 109 8.57 5.94 7.17
CA PRO A 109 9.98 6.27 7.31
C PRO A 109 10.61 6.64 5.96
N LEU A 110 11.72 7.38 6.05
CA LEU A 110 12.59 7.64 4.92
C LEU A 110 13.14 6.33 4.36
N THR A 111 12.93 6.07 3.06
CA THR A 111 13.42 4.84 2.39
C THR A 111 14.94 4.65 2.54
N PRO A 112 15.45 3.42 2.56
CA PRO A 112 16.87 3.18 2.76
C PRO A 112 17.72 3.78 1.64
N GLN A 113 18.88 4.31 2.00
CA GLN A 113 19.92 4.69 1.05
C GLN A 113 20.83 3.50 0.79
N ARG A 114 21.09 3.21 -0.49
CA ARG A 114 21.82 2.02 -0.92
C ARG A 114 22.84 2.36 -1.99
N VAL A 115 23.87 1.52 -2.05
CA VAL A 115 24.99 1.69 -2.97
C VAL A 115 24.91 0.65 -4.08
N TYR A 116 24.99 1.10 -5.33
CA TYR A 116 24.92 0.26 -6.53
C TYR A 116 26.14 0.50 -7.40
N PHE A 117 26.52 -0.52 -8.18
CA PHE A 117 27.53 -0.38 -9.20
C PHE A 117 26.86 -0.02 -10.54
N ALA A 118 27.12 1.18 -11.05
CA ALA A 118 26.64 1.61 -12.35
C ALA A 118 27.70 1.35 -13.42
N SER A 119 27.44 0.40 -14.33
CA SER A 119 28.30 0.11 -15.48
C SER A 119 28.04 1.09 -16.62
N HIS A 120 29.09 1.63 -17.24
CA HIS A 120 28.92 2.46 -18.44
C HIS A 120 28.55 1.61 -19.67
N PRO A 121 27.54 2.01 -20.46
CA PRO A 121 27.10 1.23 -21.62
C PRO A 121 28.16 1.09 -22.74
N ARG A 122 29.24 1.87 -22.72
CA ARG A 122 30.22 1.96 -23.81
C ARG A 122 31.65 1.55 -23.44
N GLY A 123 31.88 1.08 -22.21
CA GLY A 123 33.22 0.69 -21.76
C GLY A 123 33.17 -0.58 -20.94
N ALA A 124 33.58 -1.70 -21.53
CA ALA A 124 33.79 -2.93 -20.78
C ALA A 124 34.84 -2.66 -19.69
N GLY A 125 34.40 -2.64 -18.43
CA GLY A 125 35.27 -2.46 -17.25
C GLY A 125 35.27 -1.06 -16.61
N SER A 126 34.54 -0.07 -17.12
CA SER A 126 34.39 1.23 -16.44
C SER A 126 33.01 1.37 -15.79
N GLY A 127 33.00 1.49 -14.46
CA GLY A 127 31.81 1.75 -13.67
C GLY A 127 32.15 2.57 -12.44
N HIS A 128 31.13 3.11 -11.80
CA HIS A 128 31.29 3.85 -10.55
C HIS A 128 30.22 3.43 -9.56
N TRP A 129 30.55 3.54 -8.28
CA TRP A 129 29.60 3.32 -7.21
C TRP A 129 28.71 4.55 -7.08
N ILE A 130 27.41 4.35 -7.17
CA ILE A 130 26.40 5.38 -6.91
C ILE A 130 25.71 5.06 -5.60
N SER A 131 25.50 6.08 -4.77
CA SER A 131 24.66 5.99 -3.60
C SER A 131 23.36 6.71 -3.90
N GLN A 132 22.25 5.98 -3.88
CA GLN A 132 20.92 6.54 -4.13
C GLN A 132 19.91 6.00 -3.14
N ARG A 133 18.88 6.80 -2.90
CA ARG A 133 17.75 6.44 -2.04
C ARG A 133 16.81 5.53 -2.83
N GLU A 134 16.34 4.46 -2.21
CA GLU A 134 15.42 3.54 -2.86
C GLU A 134 14.03 4.15 -3.05
N CYS A 135 13.41 3.78 -4.17
CA CYS A 135 12.00 4.08 -4.43
C CYS A 135 11.15 2.86 -4.08
N ILE A 136 9.92 3.08 -3.61
CA ILE A 136 8.96 2.00 -3.41
C ILE A 136 8.25 1.73 -4.74
N SER A 137 8.14 0.46 -5.10
CA SER A 137 7.43 0.02 -6.30
C SER A 137 6.12 -0.68 -6.00
N GLU A 138 5.97 -1.20 -4.78
CA GLU A 138 4.78 -1.90 -4.31
C GLU A 138 4.70 -1.81 -2.79
N ILE A 139 3.48 -1.76 -2.26
CA ILE A 139 3.23 -1.76 -0.83
C ILE A 139 2.06 -2.68 -0.48
N VAL A 140 2.16 -3.38 0.65
CA VAL A 140 1.11 -4.24 1.17
C VAL A 140 1.00 -4.01 2.67
N MET A 141 -0.23 -3.82 3.16
CA MET A 141 -0.48 -3.60 4.58
C MET A 141 -1.19 -4.79 5.23
N SER A 142 -0.77 -5.12 6.45
CA SER A 142 -1.43 -6.17 7.26
C SER A 142 -2.85 -5.77 7.68
N ALA A 143 -3.08 -4.48 7.96
CA ALA A 143 -4.36 -3.91 8.36
C ALA A 143 -4.51 -2.48 7.81
N SER A 144 -5.69 -1.88 7.92
CA SER A 144 -5.83 -0.45 7.63
C SER A 144 -5.27 0.37 8.80
N PRO A 145 -4.51 1.45 8.56
CA PRO A 145 -3.93 2.33 9.60
C PRO A 145 -4.90 2.81 10.69
N ASN A 146 -6.17 2.98 10.34
CA ASN A 146 -7.22 3.48 11.24
C ASN A 146 -8.15 2.36 11.78
N ALA A 147 -7.79 1.08 11.63
CA ALA A 147 -8.60 -0.04 12.09
C ALA A 147 -8.49 -0.33 13.61
N GLY A 148 -7.59 0.37 14.33
CA GLY A 148 -7.33 0.13 15.76
C GLY A 148 -6.49 -1.12 16.05
N ALA A 149 -6.11 -1.87 15.02
CA ALA A 149 -5.12 -2.95 15.09
C ALA A 149 -3.74 -2.42 14.66
N GLU A 150 -2.68 -3.13 15.04
CA GLU A 150 -1.34 -2.85 14.55
C GLU A 150 -1.30 -2.96 13.01
N CYS A 151 -0.79 -1.93 12.36
CA CYS A 151 -0.62 -1.88 10.92
C CYS A 151 0.87 -1.99 10.58
N ILE A 152 1.21 -3.08 9.90
CA ILE A 152 2.55 -3.34 9.38
C ILE A 152 2.50 -3.12 7.88
N VAL A 153 3.44 -2.32 7.40
CA VAL A 153 3.57 -1.91 6.02
C VAL A 153 4.79 -2.63 5.45
N MET A 154 4.57 -3.55 4.52
CA MET A 154 5.62 -4.22 3.75
C MET A 154 5.77 -3.50 2.42
N ALA A 155 6.99 -3.15 2.04
CA ALA A 155 7.29 -2.46 0.80
C ALA A 155 8.36 -3.19 0.01
N ARG A 156 8.20 -3.20 -1.32
CA ARG A 156 9.19 -3.71 -2.27
C ARG A 156 9.97 -2.57 -2.88
N LEU A 157 11.27 -2.56 -2.65
CA LEU A 157 12.20 -1.57 -3.17
C LEU A 157 12.44 -1.78 -4.67
N ARG A 158 12.45 -0.68 -5.43
CA ARG A 158 12.42 -0.70 -6.89
C ARG A 158 13.74 -1.17 -7.50
N SER A 159 14.88 -0.72 -6.98
CA SER A 159 16.17 -0.97 -7.61
C SER A 159 16.75 -2.33 -7.22
N CYS A 160 16.72 -2.68 -5.93
CA CYS A 160 17.29 -3.95 -5.46
C CYS A 160 16.29 -5.12 -5.43
N LEU A 161 14.99 -4.88 -5.66
CA LEU A 161 13.93 -5.89 -5.61
C LEU A 161 13.85 -6.62 -4.25
N GLN A 162 14.26 -5.96 -3.16
CA GLN A 162 14.18 -6.51 -1.80
C GLN A 162 12.99 -5.96 -1.04
N LEU A 163 12.66 -6.63 0.05
CA LEU A 163 11.57 -6.24 0.94
C LEU A 163 12.11 -5.52 2.16
N VAL A 164 11.36 -4.51 2.57
CA VAL A 164 11.49 -3.84 3.86
C VAL A 164 10.11 -3.77 4.50
N PHE A 165 10.07 -3.64 5.83
CA PHE A 165 8.83 -3.37 6.53
C PHE A 165 9.02 -2.29 7.60
N CYS A 166 7.90 -1.68 7.97
CA CYS A 166 7.82 -0.80 9.13
C CYS A 166 6.42 -0.91 9.77
N ARG A 167 6.32 -0.51 11.02
CA ARG A 167 5.06 -0.16 11.67
C ARG A 167 4.77 1.31 11.49
N LEU A 168 3.51 1.68 11.68
CA LEU A 168 3.16 3.10 11.77
C LEU A 168 3.82 3.73 13.00
N GLY A 169 4.63 4.76 12.78
CA GLY A 169 5.39 5.45 13.83
C GLY A 169 6.84 4.99 13.98
N ASP A 170 7.26 3.93 13.29
CA ASP A 170 8.67 3.57 13.22
C ASP A 170 9.48 4.70 12.57
N ALA A 171 10.71 4.90 13.04
CA ALA A 171 11.61 5.93 12.50
C ALA A 171 12.38 5.46 11.26
N VAL A 172 12.52 4.14 11.07
CA VAL A 172 13.31 3.53 9.99
C VAL A 172 12.61 2.29 9.45
N TRP A 173 12.91 1.96 8.19
CA TRP A 173 12.54 0.67 7.60
C TRP A 173 13.47 -0.44 8.10
N THR A 174 12.92 -1.63 8.31
CA THR A 174 13.68 -2.84 8.64
C THR A 174 13.78 -3.74 7.42
N ASP A 175 14.99 -4.15 7.05
CA ASP A 175 15.22 -5.07 5.92
C ASP A 175 14.68 -6.47 6.21
N VAL A 176 14.12 -7.11 5.17
CA VAL A 176 13.68 -8.51 5.20
C VAL A 176 14.63 -9.34 4.33
N ASP A 177 15.36 -10.26 4.96
CA ASP A 177 16.18 -11.22 4.24
C ASP A 177 15.31 -12.31 3.62
N THR A 178 14.96 -12.14 2.35
CA THR A 178 14.19 -13.12 1.57
C THR A 178 15.06 -14.16 0.88
N HIS A 179 16.39 -14.04 0.99
CA HIS A 179 17.40 -14.84 0.28
C HIS A 179 17.33 -14.78 -1.27
N TYR A 180 16.42 -14.00 -1.85
CA TYR A 180 16.25 -13.83 -3.29
C TYR A 180 15.53 -12.51 -3.64
N GLU A 181 15.60 -12.10 -4.90
CA GLU A 181 14.86 -10.94 -5.42
C GLU A 181 13.35 -11.23 -5.49
N VAL A 182 12.53 -10.27 -5.05
CA VAL A 182 11.07 -10.36 -4.98
C VAL A 182 10.43 -9.56 -6.11
N ASP A 183 9.45 -10.17 -6.76
CA ASP A 183 8.68 -9.56 -7.85
C ASP A 183 7.26 -9.18 -7.43
N GLY A 184 6.72 -9.77 -6.36
CA GLY A 184 5.40 -9.41 -5.83
C GLY A 184 5.20 -9.78 -4.38
N VAL A 185 4.31 -9.06 -3.71
CA VAL A 185 3.94 -9.30 -2.31
C VAL A 185 2.42 -9.38 -2.15
N ALA A 186 1.95 -10.26 -1.29
CA ALA A 186 0.55 -10.30 -0.86
C ALA A 186 0.45 -10.48 0.65
N PHE A 187 -0.67 -10.07 1.24
CA PHE A 187 -1.00 -10.35 2.64
C PHE A 187 -2.32 -11.09 2.69
N CYS A 188 -2.32 -12.26 3.32
CA CYS A 188 -3.50 -13.10 3.46
C CYS A 188 -3.44 -13.87 4.79
N ASP A 189 -4.56 -13.96 5.49
CA ASP A 189 -4.71 -14.77 6.71
C ASP A 189 -3.61 -14.60 7.76
N GLY A 190 -3.14 -13.36 7.96
CA GLY A 190 -2.16 -13.02 8.99
C GLY A 190 -0.70 -13.09 8.55
N SER A 191 -0.41 -13.51 7.32
CA SER A 191 0.96 -13.67 6.80
C SER A 191 1.19 -12.86 5.54
N PHE A 192 2.43 -12.43 5.34
CA PHE A 192 2.89 -11.91 4.07
C PHE A 192 3.46 -13.04 3.21
N TYR A 193 3.25 -12.95 1.90
CA TYR A 193 3.71 -13.91 0.91
C TYR A 193 4.57 -13.16 -0.11
N ALA A 194 5.85 -13.53 -0.21
CA ALA A 194 6.80 -12.95 -1.15
C ALA A 194 7.04 -13.92 -2.31
N LEU A 195 6.76 -13.45 -3.54
CA LEU A 195 6.90 -14.22 -4.77
C LEU A 195 8.07 -13.69 -5.59
N ASN A 196 8.87 -14.59 -6.18
CA ASN A 196 9.87 -14.21 -7.19
C ASN A 196 9.49 -14.67 -8.61
N ARG A 197 10.25 -14.20 -9.61
CA ARG A 197 10.11 -14.54 -11.03
C ARG A 197 10.18 -16.02 -11.37
N TYR A 198 10.75 -16.82 -10.48
CA TYR A 198 10.85 -18.27 -10.65
C TYR A 198 9.68 -19.02 -10.00
N GLY A 199 8.68 -18.30 -9.47
CA GLY A 199 7.51 -18.89 -8.82
C GLY A 199 7.77 -19.37 -7.40
N ARG A 200 8.91 -19.01 -6.77
CA ARG A 200 9.17 -19.36 -5.37
C ARG A 200 8.38 -18.44 -4.45
N ILE A 201 7.70 -19.03 -3.47
CA ILE A 201 6.93 -18.32 -2.46
C ILE A 201 7.60 -18.51 -1.10
N LEU A 202 7.82 -17.40 -0.41
CA LEU A 202 8.25 -17.36 0.99
C LEU A 202 7.13 -16.76 1.83
N ILE A 203 6.80 -17.47 2.90
CA ILE A 203 5.81 -17.02 3.89
C ILE A 203 6.58 -16.29 4.98
N LEU A 204 6.14 -15.08 5.28
CA LEU A 204 6.72 -14.21 6.28
C LEU A 204 5.67 -14.04 7.39
N GLU A 205 5.94 -14.64 8.55
CA GLU A 205 5.18 -14.41 9.76
C GLU A 205 5.88 -13.31 10.55
N LEU A 206 5.14 -12.40 11.17
CA LEU A 206 5.72 -11.34 11.97
C LEU A 206 5.63 -11.74 13.44
N GLY A 207 6.79 -11.89 14.07
CA GLY A 207 6.91 -12.22 15.47
C GLY A 207 6.35 -11.12 16.38
N PRO A 208 6.07 -11.44 17.66
CA PRO A 208 5.55 -10.48 18.62
C PRO A 208 6.49 -9.29 18.88
N ASP A 209 7.78 -9.44 18.58
CA ASP A 209 8.83 -8.42 18.62
C ASP A 209 9.06 -7.71 17.28
N GLY A 210 8.34 -8.09 16.23
CA GLY A 210 8.56 -7.61 14.86
C GLY A 210 9.68 -8.28 14.10
N SER A 211 10.26 -9.36 14.62
CA SER A 211 11.15 -10.18 13.80
C SER A 211 10.36 -10.89 12.70
N VAL A 212 10.95 -11.01 11.51
CA VAL A 212 10.38 -11.86 10.47
C VAL A 212 10.69 -13.31 10.81
N ILE A 213 9.65 -14.06 11.15
CA ILE A 213 9.71 -15.50 11.43
C ILE A 213 9.47 -16.23 10.10
N PHE A 214 10.45 -17.07 9.73
CA PHE A 214 10.28 -18.02 8.65
C PHE A 214 9.62 -19.29 9.21
N PRO A 215 8.49 -19.74 8.65
CA PRO A 215 7.89 -20.98 9.09
C PRO A 215 8.85 -22.14 8.79
N GLN A 216 9.30 -22.81 9.84
CA GLN A 216 10.01 -24.08 9.73
C GLN A 216 9.09 -25.06 9.00
N LYS A 217 9.53 -25.66 7.89
CA LYS A 217 8.79 -26.73 7.22
C LYS A 217 8.51 -27.82 8.26
N LYS A 218 7.25 -27.97 8.70
CA LYS A 218 6.82 -29.17 9.42
C LYS A 218 7.14 -30.35 8.51
N LYS A 219 8.14 -31.15 8.87
CA LYS A 219 8.34 -32.47 8.26
C LYS A 219 7.00 -33.19 8.43
N LYS A 220 6.36 -33.55 7.32
CA LYS A 220 5.33 -34.58 7.35
C LYS A 220 6.04 -35.84 7.82
N GLU A 221 5.83 -36.22 9.08
CA GLU A 221 6.09 -37.58 9.52
C GLU A 221 5.16 -38.47 8.68
N ALA A 222 5.79 -39.36 7.93
CA ALA A 222 5.13 -40.39 7.14
C ALA A 222 4.87 -41.61 8.03
#